data_AF-A0A485BJ15-F1
#
_entry.id   AF-A0A485BJ15-F1
#
_cell.length_a   1.000
_cell.length_b   1.000
_cell.length_c   1.000
_cell.angle_alpha   90.00
_cell.angle_beta   90.00
_cell.angle_gamma   90.00
#
_symmetry.space_group_name_H-M   'P 1'
#
loop_
_entity.id
_entity.type
_entity.pdbx_description
1 polymer ?
#
loop_
_entity_poly.entity_id
_entity_poly.type
_entity_poly.pdbx_seq_one_letter_code
_entity_poly.pdbx_strand_id
1 'polypeptide(L)' 'MAEMQNDPLLPGYSFNAHLVAGLTPIEAGGYLDFFIDRPLGMKVLF' A
#
# COMPACT_ATOMS: atom_id res chain seq x y z
N MET A 1 -7.38 -13.23 14.26
CA MET A 1 -7.36 -11.84 13.74
C MET A 1 -6.59 -11.86 12.44
N ALA A 2 -7.04 -11.20 11.37
CA ALA A 2 -6.18 -10.97 10.22
C ALA A 2 -5.01 -10.11 10.68
N GLU A 3 -3.79 -10.54 10.38
CA GLU A 3 -2.57 -9.80 10.72
C GLU A 3 -2.60 -8.45 10.00
N MET A 4 -2.37 -7.36 10.74
CA MET A 4 -2.44 -6.02 10.18
C MET A 4 -1.20 -5.79 9.31
N GLN A 5 -1.38 -5.56 8.02
CA GLN A 5 -0.28 -5.25 7.10
C GLN A 5 0.29 -3.87 7.44
N ASN A 6 1.53 -3.84 7.92
CA ASN A 6 2.22 -2.64 8.37
C ASN A 6 3.21 -2.08 7.35
N ASP A 7 3.51 -2.81 6.27
CA ASP A 7 4.36 -2.33 5.19
C ASP A 7 3.54 -1.47 4.20
N PRO A 8 3.78 -0.15 4.10
CA PRO A 8 3.04 0.73 3.20
C PRO A 8 3.30 0.44 1.71
N LEU A 9 4.32 -0.35 1.39
CA LEU A 9 4.63 -0.74 0.02
C LEU A 9 3.78 -1.93 -0.44
N LEU A 10 3.11 -2.65 0.46
CA LEU A 10 2.33 -3.83 0.15
C LEU A 10 0.81 -3.59 0.21
N PRO A 11 0.02 -4.31 -0.61
CA PRO A 11 -1.43 -4.26 -0.53
C PRO A 11 -1.94 -4.64 0.86
N GLY A 12 -3.00 -3.96 1.30
CA GLY A 12 -3.60 -4.16 2.62
C GLY A 12 -3.15 -3.16 3.68
N TYR A 13 -2.11 -2.35 3.43
CA TYR A 13 -1.77 -1.24 4.32
C TYR A 13 -2.93 -0.23 4.42
N SER A 14 -3.26 0.15 5.66
CA SER A 14 -4.37 1.05 5.96
C SER A 14 -3.93 2.52 5.93
N PHE A 15 -4.16 3.21 4.82
CA PHE A 15 -4.00 4.66 4.72
C PHE A 15 -5.22 5.36 5.34
N ASN A 16 -4.98 6.34 6.21
CA ASN A 16 -6.04 7.14 6.84
C ASN A 16 -5.53 8.57 7.12
N ALA A 17 -5.81 9.15 8.30
CA ALA A 17 -5.53 10.54 8.61
C ALA A 17 -4.04 10.92 8.72
N HIS A 18 -3.15 9.95 8.94
CA HIS A 18 -1.71 10.23 9.04
C HIS A 18 -1.05 10.29 7.67
N LEU A 19 -0.22 11.31 7.47
CA LEU A 19 0.68 11.37 6.33
C LEU A 19 1.64 10.18 6.36
N VAL A 20 1.75 9.47 5.25
CA VAL A 20 2.72 8.39 5.03
C VAL A 20 3.55 8.75 3.81
N ALA A 21 4.88 8.71 3.94
CA ALA A 21 5.82 9.04 2.88
C ALA A 21 6.94 7.98 2.83
N GLY A 22 7.50 7.78 1.64
CA GLY A 22 8.56 6.80 1.42
C GLY A 22 8.96 6.71 -0.06
N LEU A 23 9.87 5.79 -0.35
CA LEU A 23 10.29 5.41 -1.70
C LEU A 23 9.92 3.94 -1.93
N THR A 24 9.33 3.63 -3.09
CA THR A 24 9.06 2.25 -3.53
C THR A 24 10.11 1.87 -4.58
N PRO A 25 11.23 1.21 -4.20
CA PRO A 25 12.26 0.81 -5.15
C PRO A 25 11.82 -0.43 -5.93
N ILE A 26 11.07 -0.23 -7.02
CA ILE A 26 10.62 -1.30 -7.88
C ILE A 26 11.78 -1.79 -8.75
N GLU A 27 12.09 -3.08 -8.68
CA GLU A 27 13.04 -3.78 -9.54
C GLU A 27 12.33 -4.87 -10.33
N ALA A 28 12.66 -5.03 -11.62
CA ALA A 28 12.02 -6.02 -12.49
C ALA A 28 12.22 -7.45 -11.96
N GLY A 29 11.12 -8.20 -11.80
CA GLY A 29 11.11 -9.53 -11.20
C GLY A 29 11.25 -9.55 -9.67
N GLY A 30 11.31 -8.38 -9.02
CA GLY A 30 11.33 -8.24 -7.56
C GLY A 30 9.95 -8.39 -6.92
N TYR A 31 9.91 -8.39 -5.59
CA TYR A 31 8.66 -8.57 -4.83
C TYR A 31 7.71 -7.35 -4.88
N LEU A 32 8.22 -6.18 -5.28
CA LEU A 32 7.44 -4.96 -5.50
C LEU A 32 7.05 -4.75 -6.96
N ASP A 33 7.36 -5.70 -7.85
CA ASP A 33 7.08 -5.60 -9.29
C ASP A 33 5.61 -5.92 -9.61
N PHE A 34 4.72 -5.04 -9.15
CA PHE A 34 3.29 -5.10 -9.42
C PHE A 34 2.71 -3.69 -9.56
N PHE A 35 1.60 -3.61 -10.30
CA PHE A 35 0.85 -2.36 -10.42
C PHE A 35 0.02 -2.11 -9.16
N ILE A 36 0.08 -0.90 -8.64
CA ILE A 36 -0.87 -0.44 -7.62
C ILE A 36 -2.23 -0.30 -8.31
N ASP A 37 -3.18 -1.15 -7.94
CA ASP A 37 -4.56 -1.09 -8.43
C ASP A 37 -5.52 -0.70 -7.30
N ARG A 38 -6.13 0.49 -7.44
CA ARG A 38 -7.11 1.05 -6.51
C ARG A 38 -8.26 1.67 -7.33
N PRO A 39 -9.12 0.85 -7.96
CA PRO A 39 -10.13 1.35 -8.91
C PRO A 39 -11.21 2.22 -8.24
N LEU A 40 -11.37 2.08 -6.92
CA LEU A 40 -12.28 2.87 -6.09
C LEU A 40 -11.56 4.02 -5.36
N GLY A 41 -10.33 4.34 -5.74
CA GLY A 41 -9.49 5.35 -5.08
C GLY A 41 -8.91 4.87 -3.75
N MET A 42 -8.40 5.82 -2.96
CA MET A 42 -7.90 5.56 -1.61
C MET A 42 -9.09 5.57 -0.66
N LYS A 43 -9.32 4.46 0.03
CA LYS A 43 -10.47 4.29 0.94
C LYS A 43 -10.39 5.36 2.02
N VAL A 44 -11.32 6.31 1.98
CA VAL A 44 -11.57 7.23 3.07
C VAL A 44 -12.70 6.63 3.89
N LEU A 45 -12.42 6.19 5.11
CA LEU A 45 -13.45 5.74 6.04
C LEU A 45 -14.16 6.97 6.61
N PHE A 46 -15.23 7.42 5.95
CA PHE A 46 -16.29 8.21 6.58
C PHE A 46 -17.62 7.51 6.33
#